data_AF-A0A8H7MDN9-F1
#
_entry.id   AF-A0A8H7MDN9-F1
#
_cell.length_a   1.000
_cell.length_b   1.000
_cell.length_c   1.000
_cell.angle_alpha   90.00
_cell.angle_beta   90.00
_cell.angle_gamma   90.00
#
_symmetry.space_group_name_H-M   'P 1'
#
loop_
_entity.id
_entity.type
_entity.pdbx_description
1 polymer ?
#
loop_
_entity_poly.entity_id
_entity_poly.type
_entity_poly.pdbx_seq_one_letter_code
_entity_poly.pdbx_strand_id
1 'polypeptide(L)' 'MAQTPQQRQANMRFAKAQEKKMGRPETPQVVKPRGPQKSPISKIWIILLAFVLCGGLLFELLKLFF' A
#
# COMPACT_ATOMS: atom_id res chain seq x y z
N MET A 1 39.51 19.12 5.19
CA MET A 1 39.26 20.57 5.13
C MET A 1 37.86 20.84 5.64
N ALA A 2 37.74 21.47 6.81
CA ALA A 2 36.44 21.85 7.36
C ALA A 2 35.95 23.14 6.67
N GLN A 3 34.66 23.23 6.38
CA GLN A 3 34.08 24.46 5.82
C GLN A 3 34.24 25.60 6.81
N THR A 4 34.70 26.75 6.32
CA THR A 4 34.80 27.95 7.15
C THR A 4 33.40 28.47 7.50
N PRO A 5 33.22 29.19 8.61
CA PRO A 5 31.93 29.77 8.98
C PRO A 5 31.32 30.63 7.88
N GLN A 6 32.16 31.35 7.14
CA GLN A 6 31.75 32.17 5.99
C GLN A 6 31.23 31.32 4.83
N GLN A 7 31.89 30.20 4.52
CA GLN A 7 31.45 29.27 3.48
C GLN A 7 30.11 28.63 3.85
N ARG A 8 29.91 28.28 5.12
CA ARG A 8 28.63 27.77 5.62
C ARG A 8 27.50 28.79 5.44
N GLN A 9 27.75 30.07 5.74
CA GLN A 9 26.78 31.14 5.53
C GLN A 9 26.44 31.35 4.05
N ALA A 10 27.45 31.32 3.16
CA ALA A 10 27.23 31.43 1.72
C ALA A 10 26.40 30.26 1.17
N ASN A 11 26.69 29.03 1.60
CA ASN A 11 25.95 27.84 1.22
C ASN A 11 24.48 27.91 1.67
N MET A 12 24.22 28.41 2.89
CA MET A 12 22.85 28.61 3.37
C MET A 12 22.08 29.66 2.56
N ARG A 13 22.74 30.76 2.15
CA ARG A 13 22.11 31.79 1.31
C ARG A 13 21.79 31.25 -0.08
N PHE A 14 22.72 30.52 -0.67
CA PHE A 14 22.52 29.89 -1.97
C PHE A 14 21.40 28.84 -1.93
N ALA A 15 21.38 27.98 -0.91
CA ALA A 15 20.34 26.97 -0.73
C ALA A 15 18.94 27.60 -0.65
N LYS A 16 18.76 28.66 0.15
CA LYS A 16 17.48 29.40 0.24
C LYS A 16 17.05 30.03 -1.08
N ALA A 17 18.00 30.58 -1.84
CA ALA A 17 17.72 31.16 -3.14
C ALA A 17 17.31 30.10 -4.18
N GLN A 18 17.90 28.91 -4.11
CA GLN A 18 17.57 27.77 -4.97
C GLN A 18 16.21 27.16 -4.59
N GLU A 19 15.93 26.98 -3.30
CA GLU A 19 14.66 26.49 -2.79
C GLU A 19 13.47 27.37 -3.24
N LYS A 20 13.65 28.70 -3.24
CA LYS A 20 12.64 29.64 -3.76
C LYS A 20 12.42 29.53 -5.27
N LYS A 21 13.43 29.07 -6.03
CA LYS A 21 13.39 28.95 -7.50
C LYS A 21 12.87 27.59 -7.99
N MET A 22 13.08 26.51 -7.23
CA MET A 22 12.69 25.16 -7.65
C MET A 22 11.18 24.90 -7.63
N GLY A 23 10.38 25.83 -7.07
CA GLY A 23 8.95 25.59 -6.86
C GLY A 23 8.72 24.49 -5.82
N ARG A 24 7.51 24.41 -5.26
CA ARG A 24 7.14 23.24 -4.45
C ARG A 24 6.96 22.06 -5.40
N PRO A 25 7.35 20.83 -5.04
CA PRO A 25 6.87 19.67 -5.78
C PRO A 25 5.34 19.72 -5.77
N GLU A 26 4.73 19.85 -6.95
CA GLU A 26 3.27 20.04 -7.11
C GLU A 26 2.45 18.85 -6.60
N THR A 27 3.13 17.76 -6.29
CA THR A 27 2.52 16.63 -5.63
C THR A 27 3.36 16.31 -4.41
N PRO A 28 2.80 16.37 -3.19
CA PRO A 28 3.21 15.40 -2.18
C PRO A 28 3.23 14.06 -2.90
N GLN A 29 4.21 13.20 -2.64
CA GLN A 29 4.10 11.80 -3.03
C GLN A 29 2.85 11.27 -2.33
N VAL A 30 1.69 11.47 -2.94
CA VAL A 30 0.41 10.95 -2.49
C VAL A 30 0.66 9.48 -2.64
N VAL A 31 0.95 8.84 -1.51
CA VAL A 31 0.97 7.40 -1.39
C VAL A 31 -0.35 6.98 -1.97
N LYS A 32 -0.30 6.55 -3.24
CA LYS A 32 -1.47 6.27 -4.05
C LYS A 32 -2.28 5.31 -3.17
N PRO A 33 -3.51 5.66 -2.74
CA PRO A 33 -4.24 4.83 -1.80
C PRO A 33 -4.22 3.44 -2.39
N ARG A 34 -3.61 2.49 -1.65
CA ARG A 34 -3.55 1.10 -2.09
C ARG A 34 -5.00 0.72 -2.32
N GLY A 35 -5.39 0.68 -3.60
CA GLY A 35 -6.74 0.34 -4.00
C GLY A 35 -7.12 -1.01 -3.38
N PRO A 36 -8.42 -1.33 -3.31
CA PRO A 36 -8.89 -2.56 -2.70
C PRO A 36 -8.06 -3.74 -3.22
N GLN A 37 -7.30 -4.35 -2.31
CA GLN A 37 -6.36 -5.40 -2.64
C GLN A 37 -7.20 -6.62 -3.04
N LYS A 38 -7.27 -6.88 -4.34
CA LYS A 38 -8.06 -8.00 -4.86
C LYS A 38 -7.40 -9.29 -4.38
N SER A 39 -8.17 -10.15 -3.73
CA SER A 39 -7.70 -11.47 -3.34
C SER A 39 -7.25 -12.24 -4.59
N PRO A 40 -6.11 -12.94 -4.55
CA PRO A 40 -5.58 -13.69 -5.71
C PRO A 40 -6.44 -14.92 -6.06
N ILE A 41 -7.38 -15.28 -5.20
CA ILE A 41 -8.27 -16.44 -5.37
C ILE A 41 -9.70 -15.95 -5.59
N SER A 42 -10.35 -16.54 -6.60
CA SER A 42 -11.79 -16.32 -6.86
C SER A 42 -12.63 -16.90 -5.72
N LYS A 43 -13.72 -16.19 -5.38
CA LYS A 43 -14.70 -16.65 -4.37
C LYS A 43 -15.27 -18.02 -4.70
N ILE A 44 -15.39 -18.37 -5.99
CA ILE A 44 -15.90 -19.67 -6.45
C ILE A 44 -15.04 -20.81 -5.93
N TRP A 45 -13.71 -20.66 -5.98
CA TRP A 45 -12.78 -21.68 -5.49
C TRP A 45 -12.87 -21.87 -3.98
N ILE A 46 -13.06 -20.78 -3.23
CA ILE A 46 -13.25 -20.85 -1.78
C ILE A 46 -14.52 -21.65 -1.44
N ILE A 47 -15.62 -21.37 -2.14
CA ILE A 47 -16.90 -22.07 -1.94
C ILE A 47 -16.76 -23.55 -2.27
N LEU A 48 -16.13 -23.89 -3.41
CA LEU A 48 -15.90 -25.29 -3.78
C LEU A 48 -15.04 -26.01 -2.74
N LEU A 49 -13.97 -25.38 -2.25
CA LEU A 49 -13.09 -26.00 -1.26
C LEU A 49 -13.80 -26.21 0.08
N ALA A 50 -14.60 -25.23 0.52
CA ALA A 50 -15.45 -25.36 1.69
C ALA A 50 -16.48 -26.50 1.53
N PHE A 51 -17.05 -26.67 0.34
CA PHE A 51 -17.95 -27.79 0.04
C PHE A 51 -17.22 -29.13 0.02
N VAL A 52 -15.98 -29.22 -0.46
CA VAL A 52 -15.23 -30.50 -0.40
C VAL A 52 -14.92 -30.88 1.06
N LEU A 53 -14.59 -29.90 1.91
CA LEU A 53 -14.30 -30.14 3.32
C LEU A 53 -15.55 -30.46 4.15
N CYS A 54 -16.66 -29.75 3.92
CA CYS A 54 -17.88 -29.83 4.74
C CYS A 54 -19.05 -30.52 4.05
N GLY A 55 -18.94 -30.87 2.77
CA GLY A 55 -20.05 -31.37 1.95
C GLY A 55 -20.60 -32.70 2.46
N GLY A 56 -19.71 -33.60 2.90
CA GLY A 56 -20.11 -34.86 3.53
C GLY A 56 -20.99 -34.64 4.77
N LEU A 57 -20.60 -33.70 5.64
CA LEU A 57 -21.40 -33.32 6.81
C LEU A 57 -22.75 -32.70 6.40
N LEU A 58 -22.77 -31.91 5.33
CA LEU A 58 -23.99 -31.32 4.78
C LEU A 58 -24.96 -32.43 4.31
N PHE A 59 -24.45 -33.47 3.65
CA PHE A 59 -25.25 -34.62 3.22
C PHE A 59 -25.73 -35.47 4.39
N GLU A 60 -24.93 -35.67 5.44
CA GLU A 60 -25.36 -36.38 6.64
C GLU A 60 -26.50 -35.65 7.36
N LEU A 61 -26.40 -34.32 7.48
CA LEU A 61 -27.48 -33.49 8.04
C LEU A 61 -28.74 -33.57 7.18
N LEU A 62 -28.61 -33.46 5.86
CA LEU A 62 -29.75 -33.61 4.95
C LEU A 62 -30.42 -34.98 5.13
N LYS A 63 -29.65 -36.07 5.25
CA LYS A 63 -30.14 -37.43 5.51
C LYS A 63 -30.76 -37.64 6.90
N LEU A 64 -30.53 -36.72 7.83
CA LEU A 64 -31.16 -36.73 9.16
C LEU A 64 -32.56 -36.11 9.10
N PHE A 65 -32.75 -35.10 8.25
CA PHE A 65 -34.00 -34.35 8.13
C PHE A 65 -34.92 -34.83 6.99
N PHE A 66 -34.37 -35.49 5.97
CA PHE A 66 -35.08 -36.12 4.84
C PHE A 66 -34.85 -37.63 4.84
#